data_AF-B3EC86-F1
#
_entry.id   AF-B3EC86-F1
#
_cell.length_a   1.000
_cell.length_b   1.000
_cell.length_c   1.000
_cell.angle_alpha   90.00
_cell.angle_beta   90.00
_cell.angle_gamma   90.00
#
_symmetry.space_group_name_H-M   'P 1'
#
loop_
_entity.id
_entity.type
_entity.pdbx_description
1 polymer ?
#
loop_
_entity_poly.entity_id
_entity_poly.type
_entity_poly.pdbx_seq_one_letter_code
_entity_poly.pdbx_strand_id
1 'polypeptide(L)'
;MIKFIVSLLCFSLFILSGGCTGIRHAQQTEQSIHDSGTGFSGLAPAGANLYLAVHDALGFEDGPRLSLVRIYPDSPPAFTVLAVDDWLDSGGRSSDLESVCGLPSRPDEFIAAESGYWKGMQGRLFHFRIDFNAGKAIVLGVSRLPFLADNDPDHVGDQFEGLICLENGSDKVIVLFGERGGSLSHPSGVIRWGLFDLRSHSLTFSEQGLHGIVVHAPGTWKNPKSKRDISDMYLHHDGSLWASACEDPGDAGPFRSVIYRLGSVRKDPEQPFLPANQPEILLDVSGFKIEALSSPPVSVPLSTMCIGTDDEIYGGVWRSVH
;
A
#
# COMPACT_ATOMS: atom_id res chain seq x y z
N MET A 1 -46.51 72.34 10.14
CA MET A 1 -47.49 71.43 10.78
C MET A 1 -46.70 70.24 11.32
N ILE A 2 -46.36 70.25 12.62
CA ILE A 2 -46.96 69.40 13.69
C ILE A 2 -46.57 67.92 13.48
N LYS A 3 -45.92 67.18 14.38
CA LYS A 3 -45.38 67.37 15.74
C LYS A 3 -44.45 66.16 16.00
N PHE A 4 -43.42 66.36 16.82
CA PHE A 4 -42.72 65.32 17.59
C PHE A 4 -43.72 64.47 18.40
N ILE A 5 -43.52 63.15 18.45
CA ILE A 5 -43.91 62.33 19.62
C ILE A 5 -42.75 61.39 19.95
N VAL A 6 -42.09 61.73 21.05
CA VAL A 6 -41.35 60.80 21.91
C VAL A 6 -42.39 60.01 22.69
N SER A 7 -42.26 58.68 22.78
CA SER A 7 -42.90 57.92 23.84
C SER A 7 -41.94 56.88 24.39
N LEU A 8 -41.52 57.16 25.62
CA LEU A 8 -40.75 56.32 26.51
C LEU A 8 -41.77 55.46 27.28
N LEU A 9 -41.62 54.14 27.30
CA LEU A 9 -42.27 53.33 28.33
C LEU A 9 -41.35 52.20 28.82
N CYS A 10 -41.09 52.28 30.12
CA CYS A 10 -40.38 51.33 30.97
C CYS A 10 -41.24 50.11 31.34
N PHE A 11 -40.56 49.16 32.01
CA PHE A 11 -41.02 47.96 32.74
C PHE A 11 -41.14 46.70 31.87
N SER A 12 -40.51 45.55 32.19
CA SER A 12 -40.09 45.04 33.50
C SER A 12 -38.94 44.03 33.37
N LEU A 13 -38.16 43.99 34.44
CA LEU A 13 -37.06 43.10 34.77
C LEU A 13 -37.55 41.65 34.97
N PHE A 14 -36.89 40.68 34.33
CA PHE A 14 -36.81 39.30 34.82
C PHE A 14 -35.34 38.92 34.95
N ILE A 15 -34.86 38.87 36.19
CA ILE A 15 -33.61 38.20 36.55
C ILE A 15 -34.00 36.80 37.02
N LEU A 16 -33.54 35.77 36.33
CA LEU A 16 -33.32 34.46 36.94
C LEU A 16 -31.96 33.93 36.49
N SER A 17 -31.13 33.77 37.50
CA SER A 17 -29.80 33.21 37.59
C SER A 17 -29.69 31.77 37.07
N GLY A 18 -28.53 31.41 36.52
CA GLY A 18 -28.06 30.03 36.56
C GLY A 18 -26.95 29.69 35.57
N GLY A 19 -25.75 29.45 36.09
CA GLY A 19 -24.82 28.46 35.50
C GLY A 19 -23.62 29.00 34.72
N CYS A 20 -22.48 29.07 35.39
CA CYS A 20 -21.17 29.03 34.74
C CYS A 20 -20.99 27.72 33.98
N THR A 21 -20.57 27.78 32.72
CA THR A 21 -19.66 26.78 32.14
C THR A 21 -18.71 27.48 31.19
N GLY A 22 -17.43 27.44 31.53
CA GLY A 22 -16.36 27.99 30.71
C GLY A 22 -16.36 27.39 29.31
N ILE A 23 -16.01 28.23 28.35
CA ILE A 23 -15.66 27.81 26.99
C ILE A 23 -14.38 26.98 27.13
N ARG A 24 -14.55 25.66 27.27
CA ARG A 24 -13.48 24.72 26.95
C ARG A 24 -13.37 24.74 25.43
N HIS A 25 -12.27 25.28 24.91
CA HIS A 25 -11.76 24.84 23.63
C HIS A 25 -11.59 23.33 23.71
N ALA A 26 -12.56 22.58 23.19
CA ALA A 26 -12.34 21.22 22.80
C ALA A 26 -11.44 21.30 21.56
N GLN A 27 -10.14 21.12 21.79
CA GLN A 27 -9.20 20.76 20.76
C GLN A 27 -9.64 19.36 20.28
N GLN A 28 -10.53 19.31 19.29
CA GLN A 28 -10.77 18.10 18.54
C GLN A 28 -9.46 17.80 17.81
N THR A 29 -8.71 16.83 18.32
CA THR A 29 -7.78 16.06 17.50
C THR A 29 -8.60 15.46 16.37
N GLU A 30 -8.48 16.04 15.17
CA GLU A 30 -8.90 15.41 13.92
C GLU A 30 -8.06 14.14 13.71
N GLN A 31 -8.47 13.05 14.34
CA GLN A 31 -8.31 11.75 13.69
C GLN A 31 -9.39 11.72 12.62
N SER A 32 -9.03 12.09 11.38
CA SER A 32 -9.92 11.84 10.25
C SER A 32 -10.03 10.33 10.05
N ILE A 33 -11.10 9.76 10.60
CA ILE A 33 -11.56 8.44 10.18
C ILE A 33 -12.09 8.65 8.77
N HIS A 34 -11.28 8.33 7.76
CA HIS A 34 -11.79 8.17 6.41
C HIS A 34 -12.61 6.88 6.39
N ASP A 35 -13.91 7.00 6.14
CA ASP A 35 -14.75 5.87 5.78
C ASP A 35 -14.11 5.18 4.56
N SER A 36 -14.00 3.85 4.66
CA SER A 36 -13.57 2.92 3.61
C SER A 36 -13.80 3.46 2.19
N GLY A 37 -12.73 3.82 1.48
CA GLY A 37 -12.83 4.43 0.16
C GLY A 37 -11.51 4.68 -0.57
N THR A 38 -10.37 4.64 0.12
CA THR A 38 -9.05 4.64 -0.53
C THR A 38 -8.68 3.22 -0.94
N GLY A 39 -8.28 3.04 -2.19
CA GLY A 39 -7.73 1.79 -2.70
C GLY A 39 -6.53 1.29 -1.90
N PHE A 40 -6.23 0.00 -2.02
CA PHE A 40 -5.06 -0.62 -1.41
C PHE A 40 -4.06 -1.00 -2.51
N SER A 41 -2.91 -0.35 -2.49
CA SER A 41 -1.80 -0.65 -3.39
C SER A 41 -0.74 -1.53 -2.71
N GLY A 42 -1.07 -2.13 -1.57
CA GLY A 42 -0.18 -3.03 -0.84
C GLY A 42 -0.54 -3.13 0.64
N LEU A 43 -0.30 -4.30 1.25
CA LEU A 43 -0.72 -4.59 2.62
C LEU A 43 0.30 -5.48 3.37
N ALA A 44 0.99 -4.90 4.36
CA ALA A 44 1.93 -5.64 5.21
C ALA A 44 1.35 -5.90 6.62
N PRO A 45 1.54 -7.09 7.22
CA PRO A 45 1.13 -7.33 8.60
C PRO A 45 1.92 -6.43 9.56
N ALA A 46 1.20 -5.71 10.43
CA ALA A 46 1.75 -4.87 11.49
C ALA A 46 1.35 -5.37 12.91
N GLY A 47 0.65 -6.49 12.97
CA GLY A 47 0.18 -7.15 14.17
C GLY A 47 -0.85 -8.23 13.85
N ALA A 48 -1.40 -8.90 14.87
CA ALA A 48 -2.29 -10.05 14.67
C ALA A 48 -3.57 -9.76 13.86
N ASN A 49 -4.11 -8.54 13.99
CA ASN A 49 -5.31 -8.06 13.29
C ASN A 49 -5.10 -6.63 12.78
N LEU A 50 -3.86 -6.28 12.46
CA LEU A 50 -3.45 -4.93 12.10
C LEU A 50 -2.51 -5.01 10.91
N TYR A 51 -2.73 -4.14 9.94
CA TYR A 51 -1.94 -4.06 8.73
C TYR A 51 -1.50 -2.62 8.48
N LEU A 52 -0.33 -2.48 7.89
CA LEU A 52 0.09 -1.26 7.21
C LEU A 52 -0.34 -1.36 5.75
N ALA A 53 -1.15 -0.42 5.30
CA ALA A 53 -1.52 -0.24 3.90
C ALA A 53 -0.73 0.91 3.28
N VAL A 54 -0.37 0.76 2.01
CA VAL A 54 0.10 1.85 1.15
C VAL A 54 -0.96 2.20 0.11
N HIS A 55 -0.86 3.41 -0.44
CA HIS A 55 -1.80 3.97 -1.40
C HIS A 55 -1.03 4.68 -2.53
N ASP A 56 -1.55 4.54 -3.76
CA ASP A 56 -1.05 5.06 -5.04
C ASP A 56 -1.11 6.60 -5.22
N ALA A 57 -1.44 7.35 -4.17
CA ALA A 57 -1.58 8.81 -4.24
C ALA A 57 -0.33 9.50 -4.82
N LEU A 58 -0.52 10.32 -5.85
CA LEU A 58 0.57 11.00 -6.54
C LEU A 58 1.19 12.10 -5.66
N GLY A 59 2.45 12.44 -5.88
CA GLY A 59 3.21 13.35 -5.00
C GLY A 59 2.59 14.74 -4.83
N PHE A 60 1.74 15.19 -5.76
CA PHE A 60 1.03 16.46 -5.73
C PHE A 60 -0.41 16.38 -5.20
N GLU A 61 -0.96 15.18 -5.01
CA GLU A 61 -2.35 14.97 -4.61
C GLU A 61 -2.53 15.05 -3.10
N ASP A 62 -3.70 15.44 -2.63
CA ASP A 62 -4.09 15.21 -1.24
C ASP A 62 -4.56 13.77 -1.07
N GLY A 63 -4.40 13.21 0.13
CA GLY A 63 -4.80 11.82 0.41
C GLY A 63 -3.78 11.05 1.26
N PRO A 64 -4.19 9.92 1.84
CA PRO A 64 -3.28 9.09 2.60
C PRO A 64 -2.25 8.42 1.68
N ARG A 65 -1.02 8.26 2.17
CA ARG A 65 0.02 7.41 1.55
C ARG A 65 0.22 6.12 2.33
N LEU A 66 -0.08 6.20 3.62
CA LEU A 66 0.07 5.13 4.58
C LEU A 66 -1.15 5.16 5.51
N SER A 67 -1.72 4.00 5.76
CA SER A 67 -2.80 3.83 6.74
C SER A 67 -2.60 2.56 7.55
N LEU A 68 -3.03 2.58 8.81
CA LEU A 68 -3.26 1.37 9.58
C LEU A 68 -4.67 0.86 9.33
N VAL A 69 -4.78 -0.43 9.03
CA VAL A 69 -6.06 -1.13 8.81
C VAL A 69 -6.23 -2.15 9.92
N ARG A 70 -7.21 -1.95 10.79
CA ARG A 70 -7.51 -2.85 11.90
C ARG A 70 -8.74 -3.66 11.59
N ILE A 71 -8.60 -4.99 11.69
CA ILE A 71 -9.70 -5.93 11.46
C ILE A 71 -10.34 -6.30 12.79
N TYR A 72 -11.67 -6.33 12.78
CA TYR A 72 -12.49 -6.79 13.89
C TYR A 72 -13.40 -7.94 13.41
N PRO A 73 -13.73 -8.93 14.26
CA PRO A 73 -14.60 -10.04 13.86
C PRO A 73 -15.98 -9.60 13.36
N ASP A 74 -16.60 -8.64 14.05
CA ASP A 74 -18.02 -8.30 13.89
C ASP A 74 -18.24 -6.82 13.53
N SER A 75 -17.24 -6.17 12.93
CA SER A 75 -17.32 -4.75 12.55
C SER A 75 -16.50 -4.47 11.30
N PRO A 76 -16.85 -3.45 10.51
CA PRO A 76 -16.03 -3.01 9.39
C PRO A 76 -14.59 -2.73 9.83
N PRO A 77 -13.60 -2.90 8.94
CA PRO A 77 -12.23 -2.49 9.20
C PRO A 77 -12.16 -1.02 9.64
N ALA A 78 -11.33 -0.73 10.64
CA ALA A 78 -11.06 0.64 11.05
C ALA A 78 -9.76 1.12 10.40
N PHE A 79 -9.82 2.34 9.86
CA PHE A 79 -8.72 2.98 9.15
C PHE A 79 -8.13 4.11 9.99
N THR A 80 -6.81 4.22 10.01
CA THR A 80 -6.10 5.32 10.66
C THR A 80 -4.98 5.78 9.75
N VAL A 81 -5.13 6.96 9.16
CA VAL A 81 -4.09 7.57 8.32
C VAL A 81 -2.85 7.85 9.16
N LEU A 82 -1.68 7.51 8.62
CA LEU A 82 -0.41 7.79 9.26
C LEU A 82 0.20 9.07 8.70
N ALA A 83 0.56 9.99 9.59
CA ALA A 83 1.27 11.20 9.21
C ALA A 83 2.77 10.90 8.97
N VAL A 84 3.34 11.53 7.94
CA VAL A 84 4.78 11.55 7.66
C VAL A 84 5.23 13.00 7.63
N ASP A 85 6.03 13.40 8.62
CA ASP A 85 6.47 14.80 8.77
C ASP A 85 7.61 15.14 7.79
N ASP A 86 8.52 14.19 7.54
CA ASP A 86 9.69 14.35 6.67
C ASP A 86 9.93 13.05 5.88
N TRP A 87 10.08 13.21 4.56
CA TRP A 87 10.29 12.12 3.61
C TRP A 87 11.77 11.83 3.34
N LEU A 88 12.68 12.61 3.92
CA LEU A 88 14.14 12.46 3.81
C LEU A 88 14.69 12.38 2.38
N ASP A 89 13.99 13.00 1.43
CA ASP A 89 14.41 13.06 0.04
C ASP A 89 14.05 14.41 -0.59
N SER A 90 14.92 14.93 -1.45
CA SER A 90 14.68 16.21 -2.13
C SER A 90 13.49 16.18 -3.09
N GLY A 91 13.05 14.98 -3.51
CA GLY A 91 11.82 14.77 -4.27
C GLY A 91 10.53 14.99 -3.46
N GLY A 92 10.62 15.21 -2.15
CA GLY A 92 9.48 15.46 -1.28
C GLY A 92 8.69 14.19 -0.96
N ARG A 93 7.37 14.34 -0.78
CA ARG A 93 6.44 13.24 -0.45
C ARG A 93 6.58 12.08 -1.44
N SER A 94 6.25 10.85 -1.02
CA SER A 94 6.09 9.76 -1.99
C SER A 94 5.04 10.10 -3.03
N SER A 95 5.22 9.50 -4.20
CA SER A 95 4.26 9.45 -5.27
C SER A 95 4.08 7.99 -5.63
N ASP A 96 2.84 7.53 -5.73
CA ASP A 96 2.55 6.23 -6.36
C ASP A 96 3.18 5.06 -5.58
N LEU A 97 2.86 4.93 -4.28
CA LEU A 97 3.35 3.81 -3.46
C LEU A 97 2.55 2.55 -3.79
N GLU A 98 3.21 1.58 -4.40
CA GLU A 98 2.57 0.39 -5.00
C GLU A 98 2.94 -0.92 -4.32
N SER A 99 3.73 -0.89 -3.26
CA SER A 99 4.01 -2.11 -2.50
C SER A 99 4.63 -1.83 -1.14
N VAL A 100 4.43 -2.76 -0.20
CA VAL A 100 5.00 -2.68 1.16
C VAL A 100 5.28 -4.07 1.73
N CYS A 101 6.40 -4.20 2.43
CA CYS A 101 6.77 -5.40 3.19
C CYS A 101 7.10 -5.04 4.65
N GLY A 102 6.80 -5.94 5.58
CA GLY A 102 7.31 -5.86 6.95
C GLY A 102 8.72 -6.44 7.06
N LEU A 103 9.54 -5.91 7.97
CA LEU A 103 10.85 -6.48 8.27
C LEU A 103 10.72 -7.60 9.33
N PRO A 104 11.08 -8.87 9.03
CA PRO A 104 10.78 -10.02 9.90
C PRO A 104 11.27 -9.89 11.35
N SER A 105 12.42 -9.25 11.57
CA SER A 105 13.06 -9.11 12.89
C SER A 105 12.90 -7.70 13.48
N ARG A 106 12.09 -6.84 12.86
CA ARG A 106 11.85 -5.43 13.25
C ARG A 106 10.36 -5.11 13.06
N PRO A 107 9.51 -5.47 14.03
CA PRO A 107 8.05 -5.55 13.86
C PRO A 107 7.35 -4.21 13.63
N ASP A 108 8.04 -3.10 13.86
CA ASP A 108 7.60 -1.73 13.61
C ASP A 108 8.29 -1.09 12.39
N GLU A 109 9.16 -1.81 11.69
CA GLU A 109 9.88 -1.32 10.52
C GLU A 109 9.41 -2.00 9.23
N PHE A 110 9.27 -1.19 8.18
CA PHE A 110 8.70 -1.58 6.89
C PHE A 110 9.51 -1.00 5.75
N ILE A 111 9.48 -1.66 4.60
CA ILE A 111 9.98 -1.08 3.35
C ILE A 111 8.78 -0.92 2.43
N ALA A 112 8.64 0.25 1.79
CA ALA A 112 7.66 0.47 0.74
C ALA A 112 8.33 1.01 -0.53
N ALA A 113 7.77 0.70 -1.69
CA ALA A 113 8.30 1.12 -2.97
C ALA A 113 7.30 2.02 -3.72
N GLU A 114 7.83 3.04 -4.40
CA GLU A 114 7.10 3.68 -5.49
C GLU A 114 7.05 2.75 -6.70
N SER A 115 6.07 2.93 -7.58
CA SER A 115 5.89 2.14 -8.81
C SER A 115 7.15 2.11 -9.69
N GLY A 116 7.82 3.25 -9.83
CA GLY A 116 8.99 3.39 -10.69
C GLY A 116 9.38 4.85 -10.87
N TYR A 117 10.17 5.10 -11.91
CA TYR A 117 10.57 6.45 -12.27
C TYR A 117 9.55 7.10 -13.20
N TRP A 118 9.30 8.39 -13.00
CA TRP A 118 8.52 9.22 -13.92
C TRP A 118 9.38 10.39 -14.40
N LYS A 119 9.75 10.37 -15.68
CA LYS A 119 10.65 11.35 -16.31
C LYS A 119 11.97 11.51 -15.53
N GLY A 120 12.55 10.39 -15.09
CA GLY A 120 13.80 10.32 -14.35
C GLY A 120 13.71 10.84 -12.90
N MET A 121 12.51 11.11 -12.40
CA MET A 121 12.23 11.46 -11.00
C MET A 121 11.53 10.29 -10.30
N GLN A 122 11.32 10.39 -8.98
CA GLN A 122 10.70 9.31 -8.15
C GLN A 122 11.56 8.03 -8.13
N GLY A 123 10.95 6.85 -8.24
CA GLY A 123 11.63 5.55 -8.19
C GLY A 123 12.32 5.28 -6.86
N ARG A 124 11.61 5.48 -5.75
CA ARG A 124 12.19 5.36 -4.40
C ARG A 124 11.74 4.11 -3.66
N LEU A 125 12.66 3.64 -2.83
CA LEU A 125 12.41 2.68 -1.78
C LEU A 125 12.54 3.40 -0.44
N PHE A 126 11.48 3.38 0.37
CA PHE A 126 11.46 4.02 1.68
C PHE A 126 11.56 2.98 2.77
N HIS A 127 12.45 3.21 3.74
CA HIS A 127 12.50 2.46 4.98
C HIS A 127 11.77 3.25 6.07
N PHE A 128 10.67 2.73 6.60
CA PHE A 128 9.85 3.36 7.62
C PHE A 128 9.98 2.67 8.97
N ARG A 129 9.81 3.45 10.05
CA ARG A 129 9.37 2.96 11.36
C ARG A 129 8.00 3.53 11.70
N ILE A 130 7.09 2.71 12.21
CA ILE A 130 5.75 3.13 12.59
C ILE A 130 5.69 3.41 14.10
N ASP A 131 5.35 4.63 14.47
CA ASP A 131 4.90 4.95 15.83
C ASP A 131 3.38 4.73 15.92
N PHE A 132 3.00 3.53 16.32
CA PHE A 132 1.60 3.11 16.44
C PHE A 132 0.80 3.95 17.45
N ASN A 133 1.45 4.54 18.45
CA ASN A 133 0.76 5.34 19.46
C ASN A 133 0.51 6.76 18.96
N ALA A 134 1.49 7.33 18.25
CA ALA A 134 1.37 8.67 17.69
C ALA A 134 0.60 8.71 16.36
N GLY A 135 0.37 7.56 15.72
CA GLY A 135 -0.23 7.51 14.39
C GLY A 135 0.70 8.11 13.33
N LYS A 136 2.01 7.84 13.44
CA LYS A 136 3.03 8.41 12.56
C LYS A 136 3.88 7.33 11.90
N ALA A 137 4.32 7.60 10.67
CA ALA A 137 5.38 6.87 10.02
C ALA A 137 6.62 7.77 9.91
N ILE A 138 7.74 7.28 10.41
CA ILE A 138 9.03 7.97 10.43
C ILE A 138 9.88 7.36 9.32
N VAL A 139 10.30 8.16 8.34
CA VAL A 139 11.28 7.70 7.34
C VAL A 139 12.64 7.58 8.02
N LEU A 140 13.23 6.39 7.96
CA LEU A 140 14.56 6.09 8.47
C LEU A 140 15.65 6.30 7.39
N GLY A 141 15.26 6.11 6.13
CA GLY A 141 16.11 6.41 4.98
C GLY A 141 15.45 6.05 3.66
N VAL A 142 16.09 6.48 2.58
CA VAL A 142 15.59 6.37 1.21
C VAL A 142 16.67 5.78 0.32
N SER A 143 16.26 4.85 -0.53
CA SER A 143 17.08 4.27 -1.58
C SER A 143 16.42 4.51 -2.94
N ARG A 144 17.20 4.32 -4.00
CA ARG A 144 16.71 4.41 -5.37
C ARG A 144 16.47 3.00 -5.91
N LEU A 145 15.30 2.80 -6.52
CA LEU A 145 14.98 1.62 -7.31
C LEU A 145 15.90 1.57 -8.54
N PRO A 146 16.12 0.39 -9.13
CA PRO A 146 16.84 0.31 -10.39
C PRO A 146 16.07 1.09 -11.47
N PHE A 147 16.81 1.74 -12.36
CA PHE A 147 16.25 2.49 -13.48
C PHE A 147 16.52 1.70 -14.77
N LEU A 148 15.57 0.87 -15.19
CA LEU A 148 15.66 0.03 -16.38
C LEU A 148 14.88 0.65 -17.54
N ALA A 149 13.68 1.17 -17.27
CA ALA A 149 12.86 1.89 -18.22
C ALA A 149 12.07 3.01 -17.51
N ASP A 150 12.09 4.21 -18.09
CA ASP A 150 11.38 5.38 -17.55
C ASP A 150 9.89 5.35 -17.89
N ASN A 151 9.06 5.91 -17.02
CA ASN A 151 7.67 6.20 -17.34
C ASN A 151 7.54 7.63 -17.88
N ASP A 152 6.74 7.78 -18.93
CA ASP A 152 6.34 9.06 -19.49
C ASP A 152 4.91 8.95 -20.08
N PRO A 153 4.30 10.04 -20.58
CA PRO A 153 2.93 10.01 -21.10
C PRO A 153 2.68 9.02 -22.26
N ASP A 154 3.73 8.65 -22.99
CA ASP A 154 3.68 7.78 -24.17
C ASP A 154 4.24 6.38 -23.89
N HIS A 155 5.00 6.20 -22.80
CA HIS A 155 5.70 4.96 -22.47
C HIS A 155 5.49 4.55 -21.02
N VAL A 156 5.06 3.30 -20.84
CA VAL A 156 5.08 2.63 -19.53
C VAL A 156 6.42 1.93 -19.35
N GLY A 157 7.18 2.40 -18.36
CA GLY A 157 8.47 1.89 -17.95
C GLY A 157 8.36 0.85 -16.83
N ASP A 158 9.27 0.95 -15.85
CA ASP A 158 9.32 0.09 -14.68
C ASP A 158 8.11 0.32 -13.77
N GLN A 159 7.54 -0.78 -13.26
CA GLN A 159 6.30 -0.79 -12.48
C GLN A 159 6.35 -1.91 -11.42
N PHE A 160 6.83 -1.57 -10.23
CA PHE A 160 7.02 -2.46 -9.08
C PHE A 160 5.78 -2.47 -8.18
N GLU A 161 4.92 -3.45 -8.39
CA GLU A 161 3.63 -3.60 -7.68
C GLU A 161 3.67 -4.67 -6.58
N GLY A 162 4.81 -5.34 -6.35
CA GLY A 162 4.93 -6.33 -5.28
C GLY A 162 6.27 -6.28 -4.55
N LEU A 163 6.26 -6.51 -3.23
CA LEU A 163 7.46 -6.45 -2.41
C LEU A 163 7.50 -7.54 -1.34
N ILE A 164 8.58 -8.32 -1.29
CA ILE A 164 8.82 -9.30 -0.21
C ILE A 164 10.20 -9.08 0.39
N CYS A 165 10.26 -9.09 1.72
CA CYS A 165 11.48 -8.86 2.47
C CYS A 165 11.91 -10.10 3.26
N LEU A 166 13.08 -10.63 2.91
CA LEU A 166 13.67 -11.80 3.55
C LEU A 166 14.88 -11.36 4.37
N GLU A 167 14.94 -11.80 5.62
CA GLU A 167 16.10 -11.56 6.47
C GLU A 167 17.36 -12.22 5.90
N ASN A 168 18.47 -11.47 5.87
CA ASN A 168 19.79 -11.93 5.43
C ASN A 168 20.90 -11.42 6.38
N GLY A 169 20.66 -11.55 7.69
CA GLY A 169 21.49 -10.98 8.76
C GLY A 169 20.80 -9.82 9.48
N SER A 170 21.47 -9.23 10.49
CA SER A 170 20.87 -8.24 11.39
C SER A 170 20.45 -6.92 10.70
N ASP A 171 21.22 -6.51 9.70
CA ASP A 171 21.09 -5.21 9.02
C ASP A 171 21.01 -5.36 7.50
N LYS A 172 20.69 -6.57 7.01
CA LYS A 172 20.64 -6.88 5.60
C LYS A 172 19.39 -7.65 5.27
N VAL A 173 18.75 -7.25 4.18
CA VAL A 173 17.49 -7.81 3.72
C VAL A 173 17.64 -8.14 2.24
N ILE A 174 17.20 -9.32 1.83
CA ILE A 174 16.95 -9.60 0.42
C ILE A 174 15.55 -9.06 0.14
N VAL A 175 15.46 -8.14 -0.81
CA VAL A 175 14.20 -7.55 -1.25
C VAL A 175 13.86 -8.13 -2.61
N LEU A 176 12.73 -8.85 -2.70
CA LEU A 176 12.17 -9.30 -3.97
C LEU A 176 11.18 -8.24 -4.44
N PHE A 177 11.31 -7.87 -5.70
CA PHE A 177 10.45 -6.92 -6.39
C PHE A 177 9.62 -7.66 -7.44
N GLY A 178 8.31 -7.48 -7.40
CA GLY A 178 7.39 -7.95 -8.41
C GLY A 178 7.12 -6.84 -9.40
N GLU A 179 7.70 -6.94 -10.59
CA GLU A 179 7.39 -6.04 -11.69
C GLU A 179 6.15 -6.55 -12.43
N ARG A 180 5.17 -5.67 -12.64
CA ARG A 180 3.80 -6.05 -13.00
C ARG A 180 3.65 -6.75 -14.35
N GLY A 181 4.50 -6.40 -15.32
CA GLY A 181 4.34 -6.80 -16.72
C GLY A 181 3.31 -5.98 -17.50
N GLY A 182 2.84 -6.48 -18.64
CA GLY A 182 1.77 -5.83 -19.41
C GLY A 182 2.14 -4.54 -20.14
N SER A 183 3.42 -4.13 -20.18
CA SER A 183 3.91 -2.97 -20.94
C SER A 183 4.74 -3.36 -22.16
N LEU A 184 5.09 -2.41 -23.01
CA LEU A 184 6.03 -2.67 -24.12
C LEU A 184 7.46 -2.94 -23.62
N SER A 185 7.89 -2.23 -22.57
CA SER A 185 9.20 -2.39 -21.93
C SER A 185 9.29 -3.72 -21.16
N HIS A 186 8.19 -4.11 -20.51
CA HIS A 186 8.05 -5.33 -19.71
C HIS A 186 6.76 -6.06 -20.09
N PRO A 187 6.75 -6.88 -21.15
CA PRO A 187 5.53 -7.57 -21.61
C PRO A 187 4.99 -8.61 -20.64
N SER A 188 5.81 -9.06 -19.69
CA SER A 188 5.46 -10.08 -18.71
C SER A 188 5.99 -9.70 -17.35
N GLY A 189 5.38 -10.27 -16.31
CA GLY A 189 5.83 -10.04 -14.94
C GLY A 189 7.26 -10.55 -14.74
N VAL A 190 8.00 -9.87 -13.87
CA VAL A 190 9.40 -10.25 -13.54
C VAL A 190 9.60 -10.19 -12.04
N ILE A 191 10.17 -11.25 -11.48
CA ILE A 191 10.68 -11.22 -10.11
C ILE A 191 12.15 -10.84 -10.14
N ARG A 192 12.45 -9.64 -9.64
CA ARG A 192 13.81 -9.12 -9.45
C ARG A 192 14.18 -9.18 -7.98
N TRP A 193 15.47 -9.15 -7.66
CA TRP A 193 15.89 -9.09 -6.25
C TRP A 193 17.18 -8.30 -6.06
N GLY A 194 17.24 -7.61 -4.93
CA GLY A 194 18.42 -6.87 -4.49
C GLY A 194 18.71 -7.12 -3.01
N LEU A 195 19.90 -6.69 -2.59
CA LEU A 195 20.30 -6.63 -1.20
C LEU A 195 20.19 -5.19 -0.70
N PHE A 196 19.40 -5.01 0.36
CA PHE A 196 19.24 -3.74 1.05
C PHE A 196 19.97 -3.77 2.39
N ASP A 197 20.88 -2.82 2.59
CA ASP A 197 21.56 -2.60 3.87
C ASP A 197 20.80 -1.54 4.68
N LEU A 198 20.25 -1.94 5.82
CA LEU A 198 19.39 -1.11 6.67
C LEU A 198 20.14 0.01 7.41
N ARG A 199 21.48 -0.02 7.43
CA ARG A 199 22.28 1.02 8.10
C ARG A 199 22.70 2.10 7.11
N SER A 200 23.18 1.70 5.94
CA SER A 200 23.59 2.64 4.90
C SER A 200 22.42 3.08 4.01
N HIS A 201 21.28 2.40 4.10
CA HIS A 201 20.13 2.56 3.19
C HIS A 201 20.55 2.41 1.72
N SER A 202 21.45 1.46 1.46
CA SER A 202 21.94 1.16 0.12
C SER A 202 21.27 -0.10 -0.43
N LEU A 203 20.63 0.03 -1.59
CA LEU A 203 20.11 -1.07 -2.38
C LEU A 203 21.12 -1.44 -3.48
N THR A 204 21.46 -2.72 -3.56
CA THR A 204 22.41 -3.26 -4.55
C THR A 204 21.82 -4.47 -5.25
N PHE A 205 22.16 -4.64 -6.54
CA PHE A 205 21.71 -5.77 -7.35
C PHE A 205 22.91 -6.50 -7.93
N SER A 206 22.84 -7.84 -7.95
CA SER A 206 23.68 -8.62 -8.85
C SER A 206 23.13 -8.53 -10.27
N GLU A 207 23.92 -8.90 -11.28
CA GLU A 207 23.44 -8.95 -12.67
C GLU A 207 22.22 -9.87 -12.80
N GLN A 208 22.25 -11.04 -12.13
CA GLN A 208 21.15 -11.99 -12.14
C GLN A 208 19.91 -11.45 -11.40
N GLY A 209 20.09 -10.82 -10.25
CA GLY A 209 18.99 -10.22 -9.48
C GLY A 209 18.35 -9.04 -10.19
N LEU A 210 19.14 -8.26 -10.93
CA LEU A 210 18.64 -7.19 -11.77
C LEU A 210 17.91 -7.74 -13.00
N HIS A 211 18.42 -8.77 -13.69
CA HIS A 211 17.74 -9.40 -14.82
C HIS A 211 16.41 -10.02 -14.38
N GLY A 212 16.40 -10.69 -13.22
CA GLY A 212 15.22 -11.32 -12.65
C GLY A 212 14.78 -12.61 -13.35
N ILE A 213 13.63 -13.12 -12.94
CA ILE A 213 12.98 -14.31 -13.49
C ILE A 213 11.60 -13.91 -14.03
N VAL A 214 11.38 -14.17 -15.32
CA VAL A 214 10.08 -13.93 -15.97
C VAL A 214 9.04 -14.91 -15.42
N VAL A 215 7.85 -14.40 -15.17
CA VAL A 215 6.69 -15.14 -14.65
C VAL A 215 5.43 -14.78 -15.42
N HIS A 216 4.45 -15.68 -15.38
CA HIS A 216 3.18 -15.47 -16.05
C HIS A 216 2.03 -15.85 -15.13
N ALA A 217 1.03 -14.98 -15.04
CA ALA A 217 -0.22 -15.28 -14.37
C ALA A 217 -1.00 -16.35 -15.15
N PRO A 218 -1.44 -17.43 -14.49
CA PRO A 218 -2.20 -18.49 -15.12
C PRO A 218 -3.62 -18.05 -15.48
N GLY A 219 -4.31 -18.87 -16.28
CA GLY A 219 -5.71 -18.67 -16.63
C GLY A 219 -5.94 -18.03 -18.00
N THR A 220 -7.22 -17.85 -18.33
CA THR A 220 -7.66 -17.29 -19.60
C THR A 220 -8.04 -15.82 -19.41
N TRP A 221 -7.35 -14.94 -20.13
CA TRP A 221 -7.51 -13.49 -20.03
C TRP A 221 -8.37 -12.98 -21.19
N LYS A 222 -9.45 -12.27 -20.87
CA LYS A 222 -10.40 -11.71 -21.84
C LYS A 222 -9.82 -10.51 -22.55
N ASN A 223 -9.01 -9.72 -21.85
CA ASN A 223 -8.30 -8.58 -22.40
C ASN A 223 -6.79 -8.70 -22.14
N PRO A 224 -6.06 -9.45 -22.99
CA PRO A 224 -4.62 -9.67 -22.80
C PRO A 224 -3.78 -8.40 -22.78
N LYS A 225 -4.28 -7.28 -23.34
CA LYS A 225 -3.56 -6.00 -23.37
C LYS A 225 -3.63 -5.22 -22.07
N SER A 226 -4.64 -5.49 -21.25
CA SER A 226 -4.82 -4.88 -19.94
C SER A 226 -4.42 -5.82 -18.81
N LYS A 227 -3.80 -6.95 -19.14
CA LYS A 227 -3.39 -7.97 -18.17
C LYS A 227 -2.07 -7.55 -17.53
N ARG A 228 -2.07 -7.51 -16.20
CA ARG A 228 -0.87 -7.46 -15.37
C ARG A 228 -0.61 -8.86 -14.82
N ASP A 229 0.63 -9.34 -14.91
CA ASP A 229 1.02 -10.65 -14.38
C ASP A 229 1.19 -10.61 -12.86
N ILE A 230 1.60 -9.47 -12.28
CA ILE A 230 1.72 -9.27 -10.85
C ILE A 230 1.04 -7.94 -10.51
N SER A 231 0.22 -7.91 -9.46
CA SER A 231 -0.36 -6.70 -8.87
C SER A 231 -0.14 -6.57 -7.37
N ASP A 232 0.29 -7.67 -6.71
CA ASP A 232 0.95 -7.69 -5.40
C ASP A 232 1.52 -9.10 -5.15
N MET A 233 2.30 -9.26 -4.09
CA MET A 233 2.86 -10.53 -3.63
C MET A 233 2.66 -10.76 -2.14
N TYR A 234 2.45 -12.02 -1.77
CA TYR A 234 2.40 -12.46 -0.38
C TYR A 234 3.24 -13.72 -0.15
N LEU A 235 4.12 -13.64 0.84
CA LEU A 235 4.91 -14.77 1.31
C LEU A 235 4.15 -15.51 2.42
N HIS A 236 3.67 -16.70 2.10
CA HIS A 236 3.05 -17.58 3.08
C HIS A 236 4.11 -18.22 4.00
N HIS A 237 3.69 -18.58 5.22
CA HIS A 237 4.60 -19.06 6.28
C HIS A 237 5.31 -20.38 5.96
N ASP A 238 4.81 -21.15 4.98
CA ASP A 238 5.45 -22.39 4.49
C ASP A 238 6.53 -22.12 3.42
N GLY A 239 6.78 -20.86 3.09
CA GLY A 239 7.74 -20.44 2.08
C GLY A 239 7.17 -20.36 0.66
N SER A 240 5.87 -20.63 0.47
CA SER A 240 5.22 -20.42 -0.82
C SER A 240 4.99 -18.93 -1.09
N LEU A 241 5.34 -18.50 -2.30
CA LEU A 241 5.11 -17.14 -2.77
C LEU A 241 3.84 -17.14 -3.62
N TRP A 242 2.90 -16.27 -3.24
CA TRP A 242 1.65 -16.02 -3.92
C TRP A 242 1.70 -14.65 -4.58
N ALA A 243 1.00 -14.49 -5.69
CA ALA A 243 0.83 -13.22 -6.36
C ALA A 243 -0.64 -13.03 -6.74
N SER A 244 -1.07 -11.78 -6.80
CA SER A 244 -2.28 -11.40 -7.53
C SER A 244 -1.90 -10.95 -8.93
N ALA A 245 -2.82 -11.14 -9.87
CA ALA A 245 -2.76 -10.63 -11.23
C ALA A 245 -4.12 -10.02 -11.55
N CYS A 246 -4.17 -8.98 -12.39
CA CYS A 246 -5.43 -8.30 -12.71
C CYS A 246 -5.57 -7.97 -14.21
N GLU A 247 -6.83 -7.86 -14.66
CA GLU A 247 -7.20 -7.12 -15.86
C GLU A 247 -7.62 -5.72 -15.45
N ASP A 248 -6.87 -4.72 -15.91
CA ASP A 248 -7.14 -3.32 -15.65
C ASP A 248 -7.23 -2.53 -16.97
N PRO A 249 -8.43 -2.47 -17.57
CA PRO A 249 -8.66 -1.70 -18.79
C PRO A 249 -8.78 -0.19 -18.56
N GLY A 250 -8.61 0.30 -17.32
CA GLY A 250 -8.75 1.69 -16.89
C GLY A 250 -9.76 1.87 -15.76
N ASP A 251 -9.95 3.13 -15.34
CA ASP A 251 -10.53 3.53 -14.04
C ASP A 251 -11.96 3.02 -13.76
N ALA A 252 -12.71 2.59 -14.77
CA ALA A 252 -14.08 2.07 -14.62
C ALA A 252 -14.18 0.54 -14.76
N GLY A 253 -13.05 -0.14 -14.95
CA GLY A 253 -13.00 -1.57 -15.23
C GLY A 253 -13.68 -1.96 -16.56
N PRO A 254 -14.25 -3.17 -16.66
CA PRO A 254 -14.44 -4.15 -15.60
C PRO A 254 -13.13 -4.78 -15.16
N PHE A 255 -12.97 -4.95 -13.85
CA PHE A 255 -11.82 -5.64 -13.27
C PHE A 255 -12.03 -7.15 -13.20
N ARG A 256 -10.93 -7.89 -13.29
CA ARG A 256 -10.87 -9.31 -12.95
C ARG A 256 -9.52 -9.57 -12.32
N SER A 257 -9.48 -10.32 -11.23
CA SER A 257 -8.25 -10.68 -10.55
C SER A 257 -8.12 -12.18 -10.35
N VAL A 258 -6.87 -12.65 -10.35
CA VAL A 258 -6.50 -14.03 -10.07
C VAL A 258 -5.45 -14.03 -8.96
N ILE A 259 -5.65 -14.80 -7.89
CA ILE A 259 -4.61 -15.09 -6.90
C ILE A 259 -4.04 -16.46 -7.23
N TYR A 260 -2.73 -16.54 -7.37
CA TYR A 260 -2.06 -17.75 -7.79
C TYR A 260 -0.72 -17.97 -7.12
N ARG A 261 -0.30 -19.24 -7.04
CA ARG A 261 0.99 -19.62 -6.50
C ARG A 261 2.07 -19.32 -7.54
N LEU A 262 2.86 -18.30 -7.25
CA LEU A 262 3.95 -17.84 -8.09
C LEU A 262 5.19 -18.73 -7.99
N GLY A 263 5.46 -19.27 -6.79
CA GLY A 263 6.61 -20.13 -6.55
C GLY A 263 6.92 -20.35 -5.08
N SER A 264 8.20 -20.32 -4.75
CA SER A 264 8.71 -20.40 -3.38
C SER A 264 9.96 -19.53 -3.21
N VAL A 265 10.26 -19.16 -1.97
CA VAL A 265 11.44 -18.37 -1.64
C VAL A 265 12.45 -19.12 -0.79
N ARG A 266 13.71 -18.66 -0.86
CA ARG A 266 14.83 -19.14 -0.05
C ARG A 266 15.59 -17.94 0.48
N LYS A 267 16.19 -18.08 1.67
CA LYS A 267 17.13 -17.09 2.22
C LYS A 267 18.51 -17.23 1.57
N ASP A 268 18.55 -17.16 0.24
CA ASP A 268 19.75 -17.23 -0.58
C ASP A 268 19.84 -15.96 -1.43
N PRO A 269 20.79 -15.05 -1.18
CA PRO A 269 20.86 -13.78 -1.87
C PRO A 269 21.19 -13.90 -3.37
N GLU A 270 21.77 -15.02 -3.80
CA GLU A 270 22.10 -15.24 -5.21
C GLU A 270 20.88 -15.71 -6.01
N GLN A 271 20.03 -16.55 -5.42
CA GLN A 271 18.81 -17.03 -6.05
C GLN A 271 17.67 -17.27 -5.04
N PRO A 272 17.06 -16.18 -4.53
CA PRO A 272 16.06 -16.24 -3.47
C PRO A 272 14.71 -16.72 -3.96
N PHE A 273 14.45 -16.77 -5.27
CA PHE A 273 13.17 -17.15 -5.85
C PHE A 273 13.29 -18.40 -6.72
N LEU A 274 12.34 -19.32 -6.55
CA LEU A 274 12.14 -20.50 -7.37
C LEU A 274 10.70 -20.46 -7.94
N PRO A 275 10.53 -20.29 -9.27
CA PRO A 275 9.19 -20.25 -9.86
C PRO A 275 8.47 -21.58 -9.74
N ALA A 276 7.15 -21.54 -9.63
CA ALA A 276 6.33 -22.74 -9.71
C ALA A 276 6.37 -23.32 -11.14
N ASN A 277 6.54 -24.64 -11.27
CA ASN A 277 6.48 -25.30 -12.58
C ASN A 277 5.09 -25.19 -13.23
N GLN A 278 4.04 -25.21 -12.40
CA GLN A 278 2.66 -25.03 -12.79
C GLN A 278 1.97 -24.16 -11.74
N PRO A 279 1.77 -22.87 -12.02
CA PRO A 279 1.10 -21.96 -11.09
C PRO A 279 -0.33 -22.42 -10.78
N GLU A 280 -0.62 -22.61 -9.50
CA GLU A 280 -1.94 -23.01 -8.99
C GLU A 280 -2.80 -21.76 -8.76
N ILE A 281 -4.05 -21.76 -9.22
CA ILE A 281 -5.00 -20.67 -8.94
C ILE A 281 -5.73 -20.96 -7.63
N LEU A 282 -5.62 -20.06 -6.67
CA LEU A 282 -6.39 -20.08 -5.42
C LEU A 282 -7.74 -19.37 -5.59
N LEU A 283 -7.74 -18.22 -6.27
CA LEU A 283 -8.93 -17.40 -6.47
C LEU A 283 -8.96 -16.84 -7.89
N ASP A 284 -10.15 -16.85 -8.50
CA ASP A 284 -10.46 -16.17 -9.76
C ASP A 284 -11.76 -15.39 -9.55
N VAL A 285 -11.67 -14.06 -9.58
CA VAL A 285 -12.78 -13.18 -9.20
C VAL A 285 -12.96 -12.06 -10.21
N SER A 286 -14.21 -11.82 -10.59
CA SER A 286 -14.59 -10.67 -11.43
C SER A 286 -15.16 -9.55 -10.58
N GLY A 287 -14.97 -8.31 -11.03
CA GLY A 287 -15.46 -7.10 -10.38
C GLY A 287 -14.52 -6.52 -9.32
N PHE A 288 -13.33 -7.09 -9.13
CA PHE A 288 -12.32 -6.59 -8.18
C PHE A 288 -10.94 -6.53 -8.83
N LYS A 289 -10.22 -5.43 -8.61
CA LYS A 289 -8.78 -5.25 -8.88
C LYS A 289 -8.02 -5.48 -7.57
N ILE A 290 -7.50 -6.68 -7.39
CA ILE A 290 -6.76 -7.06 -6.18
C ILE A 290 -5.33 -6.54 -6.34
N GLU A 291 -4.94 -5.59 -5.50
CA GLU A 291 -3.61 -4.96 -5.50
C GLU A 291 -2.96 -4.99 -4.11
N ALA A 292 -3.53 -5.79 -3.21
CA ALA A 292 -2.89 -6.09 -1.95
C ALA A 292 -3.20 -7.50 -1.45
N LEU A 293 -2.17 -8.25 -1.06
CA LEU A 293 -2.25 -9.58 -0.46
C LEU A 293 -1.51 -9.59 0.87
N SER A 294 -2.08 -10.25 1.88
CA SER A 294 -1.41 -10.37 3.18
C SER A 294 -1.82 -11.61 3.97
N SER A 295 -1.15 -11.82 5.10
CA SER A 295 -1.48 -12.91 6.01
C SER A 295 -2.89 -12.73 6.59
N PRO A 296 -3.64 -13.81 6.83
CA PRO A 296 -4.98 -13.71 7.40
C PRO A 296 -4.96 -13.12 8.81
N PRO A 297 -5.98 -12.36 9.23
CA PRO A 297 -6.06 -11.83 10.58
C PRO A 297 -6.46 -12.95 11.54
N VAL A 298 -5.88 -12.97 12.74
CA VAL A 298 -6.18 -13.98 13.77
C VAL A 298 -7.67 -13.95 14.18
N SER A 299 -8.33 -12.81 14.04
CA SER A 299 -9.75 -12.60 14.34
C SER A 299 -10.72 -13.21 13.34
N VAL A 300 -10.24 -13.70 12.19
CA VAL A 300 -11.08 -14.35 11.16
C VAL A 300 -10.63 -15.80 10.99
N PRO A 301 -11.19 -16.74 11.79
CA PRO A 301 -10.82 -18.14 11.72
C PRO A 301 -10.99 -18.72 10.32
N LEU A 302 -10.15 -19.71 9.98
CA LEU A 302 -10.16 -20.42 8.69
C LEU A 302 -9.75 -19.57 7.48
N SER A 303 -9.46 -18.28 7.65
CA SER A 303 -8.91 -17.49 6.55
C SER A 303 -7.48 -17.94 6.26
N THR A 304 -7.16 -18.10 4.99
CA THR A 304 -5.83 -18.51 4.50
C THR A 304 -4.98 -17.32 4.04
N MET A 305 -5.65 -16.23 3.67
CA MET A 305 -5.08 -14.98 3.16
C MET A 305 -6.10 -13.86 3.33
N CYS A 306 -5.65 -12.60 3.33
CA CYS A 306 -6.54 -11.47 3.10
C CYS A 306 -6.11 -10.66 1.89
N ILE A 307 -7.07 -9.94 1.32
CA ILE A 307 -6.89 -9.10 0.14
C ILE A 307 -7.33 -7.66 0.43
N GLY A 308 -6.69 -6.72 -0.23
CA GLY A 308 -7.17 -5.36 -0.46
C GLY A 308 -7.39 -5.14 -1.96
N THR A 309 -8.38 -4.33 -2.30
CA THR A 309 -8.65 -3.92 -3.68
C THR A 309 -8.38 -2.44 -3.89
N ASP A 310 -8.05 -2.09 -5.12
CA ASP A 310 -8.09 -0.72 -5.61
C ASP A 310 -9.00 -0.69 -6.84
N ASP A 311 -10.30 -0.63 -6.63
CA ASP A 311 -11.27 -0.63 -7.71
C ASP A 311 -11.42 0.77 -8.34
N GLU A 312 -10.34 1.56 -8.33
CA GLU A 312 -10.20 2.86 -8.98
C GLU A 312 -11.29 3.83 -8.47
N ILE A 313 -12.19 4.31 -9.35
CA ILE A 313 -13.28 5.21 -8.98
C ILE A 313 -14.28 4.59 -7.98
N TYR A 314 -14.24 3.27 -7.78
CA TYR A 314 -15.10 2.57 -6.83
C TYR A 314 -14.45 2.40 -5.44
N GLY A 315 -13.19 2.83 -5.29
CA GLY A 315 -12.43 2.76 -4.04
C GLY A 315 -11.93 1.36 -3.72
N GLY A 316 -11.54 1.13 -2.47
CA GLY A 316 -10.99 -0.16 -2.03
C GLY A 316 -11.84 -0.89 -1.00
N VAL A 317 -11.77 -2.22 -1.01
CA VAL A 317 -12.32 -3.08 0.05
C VAL A 317 -11.29 -4.07 0.57
N TRP A 318 -11.34 -4.32 1.88
CA TRP A 318 -10.61 -5.43 2.49
C TRP A 318 -11.51 -6.67 2.56
N ARG A 319 -10.96 -7.85 2.27
CA ARG A 319 -11.69 -9.13 2.41
C ARG A 319 -10.77 -10.26 2.90
N SER A 320 -11.34 -11.21 3.64
CA SER A 320 -10.70 -12.50 3.90
C SER A 320 -10.93 -13.47 2.74
N VAL A 321 -9.94 -14.33 2.51
CA VAL A 321 -10.00 -15.50 1.61
C VAL A 321 -10.01 -16.75 2.49
N HIS A 322 -10.88 -17.71 2.16
CA HIS A 322 -11.12 -18.96 2.89
C HIS A 322 -10.90 -20.17 1.98
#